data_AF-A0A239AKF7-F1
#
_entry.id   AF-A0A239AKF7-F1
#
_cell.length_a   1.000
_cell.length_b   1.000
_cell.length_c   1.000
_cell.angle_alpha   90.00
_cell.angle_beta   90.00
_cell.angle_gamma   90.00
#
_symmetry.space_group_name_H-M   'P 1'
#
loop_
_entity.id
_entity.type
_entity.pdbx_description
1 polymer ?
#
loop_
_entity_poly.entity_id
_entity_poly.type
_entity_poly.pdbx_seq_one_letter_code
_entity_poly.pdbx_strand_id
1 'polypeptide(L)'
;MIEIEVNIDIVKAGLTRLARLGEDMSPLTRDLAEVLKGGVDRAFADEEDPATGEKWRPLSPATLARRAKAGHTGAILQVSGQLAASIQTEHGPHFAAVGTNKVYAGTHQRGAKKGSFGQAKRGTRGAGRRNARNYTARGGATVGGWLSGRARGGSMPLPWGDIPARPFLGIGKPEEAEIEESVRRAVRSALEGA
;
A
#
# COMPACT_ATOMS: atom_id res chain seq x y z
N MET A 1 47.10 -3.20 49.37
CA MET A 1 45.72 -3.26 48.85
C MET A 1 45.75 -2.49 47.54
N ILE A 2 45.37 -3.11 46.43
CA ILE A 2 45.31 -2.44 45.12
C ILE A 2 43.85 -2.04 44.90
N GLU A 3 43.63 -0.75 44.67
CA GLU A 3 42.33 -0.17 44.34
C GLU A 3 42.38 0.24 42.87
N ILE A 4 41.36 -0.17 42.10
CA ILE A 4 41.24 0.15 40.68
C ILE A 4 40.03 1.07 40.54
N GLU A 5 40.25 2.34 40.24
CA GLU A 5 39.21 3.27 39.84
C GLU A 5 39.01 3.20 38.32
N VAL A 6 37.79 2.88 37.88
CA VAL A 6 37.42 2.85 36.47
C VAL A 6 36.75 4.17 36.11
N ASN A 7 37.34 4.94 35.20
CA ASN A 7 36.69 6.12 34.62
C ASN A 7 35.57 5.66 33.66
N ILE A 8 34.34 6.10 33.94
CA ILE A 8 33.13 5.75 33.17
C ILE A 8 32.55 6.92 32.38
N ASP A 9 33.30 8.00 32.16
CA ASP A 9 32.81 9.21 31.49
C ASP A 9 32.34 8.93 30.05
N ILE A 10 33.04 8.04 29.35
CA ILE A 10 32.64 7.56 28.01
C ILE A 10 31.29 6.83 28.07
N VAL A 11 31.06 6.02 29.10
CA VAL A 11 29.79 5.29 29.29
C VAL A 11 28.65 6.26 29.56
N LYS A 12 28.84 7.26 30.44
CA LYS A 12 27.85 8.30 30.71
C LYS A 12 27.49 9.10 29.45
N ALA A 13 28.49 9.44 28.63
CA ALA A 13 28.27 10.15 27.38
C ALA A 13 27.45 9.32 26.38
N GLY A 14 27.77 8.02 26.23
CA GLY A 14 27.01 7.10 25.38
C GLY A 14 25.57 6.91 25.84
N LEU A 15 25.35 6.70 27.13
CA LEU A 15 23.99 6.59 27.71
C LEU A 15 23.17 7.87 27.53
N THR A 16 23.80 9.05 27.63
CA THR A 16 23.13 10.33 27.39
C THR A 16 22.67 10.46 25.93
N ARG A 17 23.51 10.04 24.97
CA ARG A 17 23.12 10.03 23.54
C ARG A 17 22.00 9.02 23.26
N LEU A 18 22.08 7.84 23.88
CA LEU A 18 21.03 6.82 23.75
C LEU A 18 19.70 7.32 24.32
N ALA A 19 19.72 8.00 25.47
CA ALA A 19 18.52 8.62 26.05
C ALA A 19 17.90 9.65 25.09
N ARG A 20 18.72 10.52 24.48
CA ARG A 20 18.26 11.49 23.46
C ARG A 20 17.66 10.82 22.23
N LEU A 21 18.25 9.71 21.76
CA LEU A 21 17.66 8.93 20.67
C LEU A 21 16.28 8.40 21.05
N GLY A 22 16.08 8.00 22.31
CA GLY A 22 14.77 7.58 22.82
C GLY A 22 13.72 8.70 22.88
N GLU A 23 14.15 9.96 23.03
CA GLU A 23 13.25 11.12 23.01
C GLU A 23 12.77 11.46 21.59
N ASP A 24 13.68 11.41 20.61
CA ASP A 24 13.35 11.67 19.20
C ASP A 24 14.04 10.66 18.28
N MET A 25 13.31 9.61 17.89
CA MET A 25 13.79 8.63 16.91
C MET A 25 13.53 9.07 15.47
N SER A 26 13.14 10.33 15.19
CA SER A 26 12.87 10.80 13.82
C SER A 26 13.95 10.42 12.81
N PRO A 27 15.27 10.49 13.13
CA PRO A 27 16.32 10.02 12.22
C PRO A 27 16.21 8.53 11.90
N LEU A 28 15.98 7.68 12.90
CA LEU A 28 15.82 6.23 12.72
C LEU A 28 14.52 5.92 11.96
N THR A 29 13.39 6.49 12.38
CA THR A 29 12.09 6.22 11.76
C THR A 29 12.00 6.72 10.33
N ARG A 30 12.76 7.77 9.97
CA ARG A 30 12.92 8.20 8.57
C ARG A 30 13.58 7.09 7.75
N ASP A 31 14.71 6.55 8.22
CA ASP A 31 15.39 5.43 7.56
C ASP A 31 14.46 4.21 7.46
N LEU A 32 13.70 3.90 8.51
CA LEU A 32 12.72 2.81 8.48
C LEU A 32 11.60 3.07 7.45
N ALA A 33 11.11 4.30 7.32
CA ALA A 33 10.09 4.64 6.33
C ALA A 33 10.62 4.46 4.89
N GLU A 34 11.90 4.75 4.65
CA GLU A 34 12.56 4.49 3.36
C GLU A 34 12.65 2.99 3.06
N VAL A 35 13.02 2.16 4.06
CA VAL A 35 13.02 0.69 3.91
C VAL A 35 11.62 0.17 3.56
N LEU A 36 10.59 0.64 4.28
CA LEU A 36 9.20 0.26 4.00
C LEU A 36 8.79 0.64 2.57
N LYS A 37 9.18 1.83 2.09
CA LYS A 37 8.92 2.26 0.71
C LYS A 37 9.64 1.39 -0.30
N GLY A 38 10.89 1.02 -0.03
CA GLY A 38 11.69 0.12 -0.86
C GLY A 38 11.04 -1.26 -1.03
N GLY A 39 10.45 -1.81 0.04
CA GLY A 39 9.67 -3.05 -0.03
C GLY A 39 8.44 -2.94 -0.93
N VAL A 40 7.70 -1.82 -0.85
CA VAL A 40 6.56 -1.54 -1.74
C VAL A 40 7.01 -1.43 -3.20
N ASP A 41 8.11 -0.73 -3.47
CA ASP A 41 8.62 -0.54 -4.82
C ASP A 41 9.07 -1.87 -5.45
N ARG A 42 9.72 -2.74 -4.66
CA ARG A 42 10.04 -4.12 -5.06
C ARG A 42 8.81 -4.95 -5.34
N ALA A 43 7.81 -4.94 -4.44
CA ALA A 43 6.55 -5.64 -4.66
C ALA A 43 5.88 -5.27 -5.99
N PHE A 44 5.91 -3.98 -6.37
CA PHE A 44 5.40 -3.49 -7.65
C PHE A 44 6.27 -3.89 -8.85
N ALA A 45 7.59 -3.88 -8.71
CA ALA A 45 8.53 -4.25 -9.77
C ALA A 45 8.50 -5.76 -10.06
N ASP A 46 8.48 -6.56 -9.00
CA ASP A 46 8.52 -8.01 -9.04
C ASP A 46 7.13 -8.65 -9.16
N GLU A 47 6.06 -7.87 -9.01
CA GLU A 47 4.67 -8.34 -8.99
C GLU A 47 4.44 -9.45 -7.95
N GLU A 48 4.90 -9.23 -6.73
CA GLU A 48 4.80 -10.20 -5.62
C GLU A 48 4.38 -9.57 -4.31
N ASP A 49 3.87 -10.42 -3.42
CA ASP A 49 3.57 -10.04 -2.06
C ASP A 49 4.89 -9.85 -1.28
N PRO A 50 5.16 -8.66 -0.73
CA PRO A 50 6.40 -8.41 -0.02
C PRO A 50 6.53 -9.25 1.25
N ALA A 51 5.43 -9.64 1.91
CA ALA A 51 5.49 -10.41 3.15
C ALA A 51 5.80 -11.89 2.91
N THR A 52 5.31 -12.46 1.81
CA THR A 52 5.39 -13.91 1.53
C THR A 52 6.37 -14.25 0.41
N GLY A 53 6.67 -13.31 -0.48
CA GLY A 53 7.41 -13.52 -1.73
C GLY A 53 6.58 -14.22 -2.81
N GLU A 54 5.27 -14.42 -2.61
CA GLU A 54 4.43 -15.08 -3.60
C GLU A 54 4.07 -14.13 -4.75
N LYS A 55 4.31 -14.57 -5.99
CA LYS A 55 3.88 -13.81 -7.19
C LYS A 55 2.37 -13.58 -7.18
N TRP A 56 1.98 -12.36 -7.50
CA TRP A 56 0.59 -11.99 -7.66
C TRP A 56 -0.10 -12.83 -8.72
N ARG A 57 -1.40 -13.07 -8.51
CA ARG A 57 -2.21 -13.81 -9.48
C ARG A 57 -2.18 -13.11 -10.86
N PRO A 58 -1.76 -13.82 -11.93
CA PRO A 58 -1.58 -13.24 -13.24
C PRO A 58 -2.91 -12.74 -13.81
N LEU A 59 -2.82 -11.78 -14.74
CA LEU A 59 -3.97 -11.30 -15.48
C LEU A 59 -4.42 -12.34 -16.50
N SER A 60 -5.72 -12.42 -16.75
CA SER A 60 -6.25 -13.32 -17.76
C SER A 60 -5.77 -12.92 -19.17
N PRO A 61 -5.60 -13.87 -20.11
CA PRO A 61 -5.19 -13.58 -21.48
C PRO A 61 -6.09 -12.55 -22.18
N ALA A 62 -7.40 -12.62 -21.94
CA ALA A 62 -8.36 -11.66 -22.46
C ALA A 62 -8.12 -10.22 -21.92
N THR A 63 -7.71 -10.10 -20.66
CA THR A 63 -7.37 -8.80 -20.06
C THR A 63 -6.09 -8.24 -20.67
N LEU A 64 -5.07 -9.07 -20.84
CA LEU A 64 -3.81 -8.68 -21.48
C LEU A 64 -4.02 -8.24 -22.93
N ALA A 65 -4.77 -9.00 -23.73
CA ALA A 65 -5.09 -8.64 -25.11
C ALA A 65 -5.85 -7.30 -25.19
N ARG A 66 -6.80 -7.07 -24.28
CA ARG A 66 -7.54 -5.80 -24.20
C ARG A 66 -6.63 -4.63 -23.84
N ARG A 67 -5.71 -4.81 -22.89
CA ARG A 67 -4.72 -3.78 -22.50
C ARG A 67 -3.80 -3.46 -23.67
N ALA A 68 -3.26 -4.48 -24.34
CA ALA A 68 -2.39 -4.32 -25.49
C ALA A 68 -3.08 -3.55 -26.62
N LYS A 69 -4.34 -3.87 -26.94
CA LYS A 69 -5.13 -3.14 -27.93
C LYS A 69 -5.34 -1.66 -27.56
N ALA A 70 -5.37 -1.34 -26.27
CA ALA A 70 -5.46 0.03 -25.77
C ALA A 70 -4.09 0.73 -25.64
N GLY A 71 -3.00 0.11 -26.09
CA GLY A 71 -1.65 0.66 -26.00
C GLY A 71 -1.00 0.51 -24.61
N HIS A 72 -1.54 -0.36 -23.75
CA HIS A 72 -1.01 -0.59 -22.41
C HIS A 72 -0.35 -1.97 -22.32
N THR A 73 0.96 -1.98 -22.09
CA THR A 73 1.77 -3.21 -21.90
C THR A 73 2.46 -3.26 -20.53
N GLY A 74 2.14 -2.31 -19.64
CA GLY A 74 2.73 -2.23 -18.31
C GLY A 74 2.32 -3.36 -17.36
N ALA A 75 3.09 -3.46 -16.28
CA ALA A 75 2.96 -4.42 -15.19
C ALA A 75 1.55 -4.46 -14.56
N ILE A 76 1.29 -5.52 -13.80
CA ILE A 76 0.12 -5.65 -12.95
C ILE A 76 0.04 -4.44 -11.99
N LEU A 77 -1.16 -3.89 -11.83
CA LEU A 77 -1.43 -2.62 -11.11
C LEU A 77 -0.74 -1.35 -11.67
N GLN A 78 -0.05 -1.42 -12.81
CA GLN A 78 0.68 -0.28 -13.39
C GLN A 78 0.23 0.09 -14.81
N VAL A 79 -1.07 0.08 -15.11
CA VAL A 79 -1.56 0.55 -16.42
C VAL A 79 -1.24 2.03 -16.63
N SER A 80 -1.52 2.86 -15.64
CA SER A 80 -1.19 4.29 -15.62
C SER A 80 -0.07 4.64 -14.64
N GLY A 81 0.41 3.66 -13.87
CA GLY A 81 1.39 3.86 -12.78
C GLY A 81 0.87 4.68 -11.58
N GLN A 82 -0.34 5.24 -11.61
CA GLN A 82 -0.83 6.16 -10.58
C GLN A 82 -0.92 5.57 -9.17
N LEU A 83 -1.10 4.26 -9.03
CA LEU A 83 -1.10 3.62 -7.72
C LEU A 83 0.31 3.63 -7.13
N ALA A 84 1.29 3.07 -7.85
CA ALA A 84 2.69 3.04 -7.43
C ALA A 84 3.23 4.46 -7.17
N ALA A 85 2.93 5.41 -8.06
CA ALA A 85 3.33 6.81 -7.89
C ALA A 85 2.65 7.55 -6.72
N SER A 86 1.54 7.03 -6.20
CA SER A 86 0.83 7.62 -5.06
C SER A 86 1.29 7.10 -3.70
N ILE A 87 2.23 6.16 -3.68
CA ILE A 87 2.78 5.64 -2.43
C ILE A 87 3.64 6.73 -1.79
N GLN A 88 3.30 7.09 -0.56
CA GLN A 88 3.97 8.11 0.24
C GLN A 88 4.42 7.50 1.57
N THR A 89 5.47 8.06 2.13
CA THR A 89 5.98 7.72 3.46
C THR A 89 5.65 8.82 4.45
N GLU A 90 5.51 8.43 5.70
CA GLU A 90 5.37 9.34 6.83
C GLU A 90 6.22 8.81 7.98
N HIS A 91 6.82 9.71 8.77
CA HIS A 91 7.58 9.34 9.95
C HIS A 91 7.47 10.42 11.01
N GLY A 92 7.72 10.04 12.25
CA GLY A 92 7.84 10.94 13.39
C GLY A 92 8.60 10.26 14.51
N PRO A 93 8.70 10.89 15.70
CA PRO A 93 9.60 10.46 16.77
C PRO A 93 9.47 9.00 17.20
N HIS A 94 8.30 8.39 16.98
CA HIS A 94 8.00 7.02 17.40
C HIS A 94 7.28 6.17 16.34
N PHE A 95 7.24 6.62 15.08
CA PHE A 95 6.55 5.86 14.03
C PHE A 95 7.18 6.05 12.66
N ALA A 96 7.06 5.02 11.84
CA ALA A 96 7.33 5.02 10.40
C ALA A 96 6.14 4.36 9.70
N ALA A 97 5.68 4.95 8.61
CA ALA A 97 4.51 4.49 7.87
C ALA A 97 4.69 4.66 6.37
N VAL A 98 4.02 3.80 5.61
CA VAL A 98 3.91 3.88 4.16
C VAL A 98 2.47 3.61 3.75
N GLY A 99 1.96 4.37 2.77
CA GLY A 99 0.57 4.27 2.37
C GLY A 99 0.24 5.00 1.07
N THR A 100 -1.04 4.99 0.71
CA THR A 100 -1.57 5.67 -0.48
C THR A 100 -2.96 6.23 -0.19
N ASN A 101 -3.29 7.35 -0.83
CA ASN A 101 -4.61 7.95 -0.79
C ASN A 101 -5.59 7.36 -1.84
N LYS A 102 -5.18 6.37 -2.64
CA LYS A 102 -6.05 5.76 -3.65
C LYS A 102 -7.05 4.83 -2.98
N VAL A 103 -8.34 5.18 -3.03
CA VAL A 103 -9.43 4.37 -2.42
C VAL A 103 -9.43 2.91 -2.91
N TYR A 104 -9.13 2.69 -4.20
CA TYR A 104 -9.09 1.34 -4.77
C TYR A 104 -7.88 0.50 -4.31
N ALA A 105 -6.87 1.12 -3.68
CA ALA A 105 -5.69 0.44 -3.17
C ALA A 105 -6.07 -0.63 -2.14
N GLY A 106 -7.01 -0.34 -1.24
CA GLY A 106 -7.48 -1.29 -0.23
C GLY A 106 -8.09 -2.56 -0.83
N THR A 107 -8.80 -2.43 -1.95
CA THR A 107 -9.35 -3.57 -2.69
C THR A 107 -8.25 -4.42 -3.33
N HIS A 108 -7.17 -3.81 -3.83
CA HIS A 108 -6.05 -4.57 -4.35
C HIS A 108 -5.22 -5.21 -3.24
N GLN A 109 -5.01 -4.50 -2.13
CA GLN A 109 -4.27 -5.03 -0.98
C GLN A 109 -4.92 -6.30 -0.40
N ARG A 110 -6.25 -6.31 -0.25
CA ARG A 110 -6.96 -7.40 0.44
C ARG A 110 -7.77 -8.32 -0.48
N GLY A 111 -7.93 -7.95 -1.74
CA GLY A 111 -8.92 -8.56 -2.63
C GLY A 111 -10.36 -8.19 -2.25
N ALA A 112 -11.31 -8.68 -3.03
CA ALA A 112 -12.73 -8.54 -2.75
C ALA A 112 -13.52 -9.69 -3.39
N LYS A 113 -14.56 -10.17 -2.71
CA LYS A 113 -15.50 -11.14 -3.27
C LYS A 113 -16.50 -10.44 -4.18
N LYS A 114 -17.05 -11.19 -5.14
CA LYS A 114 -18.16 -10.71 -5.97
C LYS A 114 -19.30 -10.22 -5.08
N GLY A 115 -19.78 -9.01 -5.34
CA GLY A 115 -20.87 -8.37 -4.58
C GLY A 115 -20.45 -7.64 -3.30
N SER A 116 -19.16 -7.62 -2.93
CA SER A 116 -18.67 -6.90 -1.73
C SER A 116 -18.94 -5.39 -1.73
N PHE A 117 -19.23 -4.79 -2.89
CA PHE A 117 -19.53 -3.36 -3.03
C PHE A 117 -21.03 -3.07 -3.18
N GLY A 118 -21.87 -4.06 -2.85
CA GLY A 118 -23.32 -3.97 -2.96
C GLY A 118 -23.85 -4.23 -4.36
N GLN A 119 -25.11 -3.87 -4.56
CA GLN A 119 -25.81 -4.04 -5.83
C GLN A 119 -26.19 -2.68 -6.41
N ALA A 120 -26.15 -2.57 -7.73
CA ALA A 120 -26.68 -1.40 -8.41
C ALA A 120 -28.21 -1.42 -8.29
N LYS A 121 -28.80 -0.38 -7.70
CA LYS A 121 -30.24 -0.12 -7.77
C LYS A 121 -30.49 0.74 -9.02
N ARG A 122 -31.36 0.28 -9.92
CA ARG A 122 -31.85 1.10 -11.03
C ARG A 122 -32.64 2.28 -10.43
N GLY A 123 -32.31 3.51 -10.82
CA GLY A 123 -33.16 4.66 -10.51
C GLY A 123 -34.57 4.39 -11.08
N THR A 124 -35.59 4.45 -10.23
CA THR A 124 -36.99 4.44 -10.68
C THR A 124 -37.13 5.54 -11.73
N ARG A 125 -37.69 5.24 -12.90
CA ARG A 125 -38.00 6.25 -13.91
C ARG A 125 -39.08 7.18 -13.35
N GLY A 126 -38.68 8.12 -12.48
CA GLY A 126 -39.51 9.25 -12.10
C GLY A 126 -39.74 10.08 -13.35
N ALA A 127 -40.99 10.37 -13.65
CA ALA A 127 -41.43 11.15 -14.80
C ALA A 127 -40.74 12.52 -14.82
N GLY A 128 -39.61 12.60 -15.52
CA GLY A 128 -38.78 13.78 -15.61
C GLY A 128 -37.73 13.54 -16.69
N ARG A 129 -38.12 13.80 -17.94
CA ARG A 129 -37.29 13.61 -19.15
C ARG A 129 -36.10 14.57 -19.15
N ARG A 130 -35.08 14.40 -18.30
CA ARG A 130 -33.83 15.18 -18.43
C ARG A 130 -32.51 14.45 -18.17
N ASN A 131 -32.46 13.24 -17.59
CA ASN A 131 -31.17 12.52 -17.56
C ASN A 131 -31.31 11.00 -17.37
N ALA A 132 -31.43 10.26 -18.46
CA ALA A 132 -31.70 8.81 -18.44
C ALA A 132 -30.44 7.91 -18.50
N ARG A 133 -29.24 8.40 -18.15
CA ARG A 133 -28.00 7.62 -18.33
C ARG A 133 -27.04 7.54 -17.14
N ASN A 134 -27.36 8.13 -16.00
CA ASN A 134 -26.42 8.13 -14.87
C ASN A 134 -26.81 7.10 -13.82
N TYR A 135 -26.11 5.97 -13.84
CA TYR A 135 -26.07 5.02 -12.73
C TYR A 135 -25.23 5.64 -11.62
N THR A 136 -25.83 6.04 -10.50
CA THR A 136 -25.08 6.52 -9.33
C THR A 136 -25.12 5.45 -8.24
N ALA A 137 -24.01 4.72 -8.05
CA ALA A 137 -23.78 4.03 -6.78
C ALA A 137 -23.45 5.07 -5.69
N ARG A 138 -23.73 4.75 -4.42
CA ARG A 138 -23.31 5.55 -3.26
C ARG A 138 -21.78 5.64 -3.29
N GLY A 139 -21.24 6.79 -3.67
CA GLY A 139 -19.80 6.97 -3.95
C GLY A 139 -19.44 7.58 -5.32
N GLY A 140 -20.41 7.91 -6.18
CA GLY A 140 -20.18 8.82 -7.32
C GLY A 140 -19.58 8.22 -8.60
N ALA A 141 -19.41 6.90 -8.69
CA ALA A 141 -18.97 6.26 -9.94
C ALA A 141 -20.14 6.07 -10.92
N THR A 142 -20.12 6.77 -12.06
CA THR A 142 -21.05 6.55 -13.18
C THR A 142 -20.71 5.26 -13.92
N VAL A 143 -21.59 4.26 -13.87
CA VAL A 143 -21.43 3.03 -14.67
C VAL A 143 -21.98 3.28 -16.08
N GLY A 144 -21.17 3.09 -17.13
CA GLY A 144 -21.51 3.48 -18.51
C GLY A 144 -22.71 2.74 -19.13
N GLY A 145 -23.27 3.33 -20.20
CA GLY A 145 -24.50 2.92 -20.91
C GLY A 145 -24.52 1.56 -21.62
N TRP A 146 -23.48 0.72 -21.46
CA TRP A 146 -23.45 -0.66 -21.97
C TRP A 146 -24.36 -1.63 -21.17
N LEU A 147 -24.97 -1.15 -20.09
CA LEU A 147 -26.02 -1.81 -19.30
C LEU A 147 -27.45 -1.60 -19.84
N SER A 148 -27.61 -1.04 -21.05
CA SER A 148 -28.92 -0.72 -21.65
C SER A 148 -29.70 -1.93 -22.22
N GLY A 149 -29.22 -3.15 -21.97
CA GLY A 149 -29.97 -4.38 -22.26
C GLY A 149 -31.28 -4.44 -21.47
N ARG A 150 -32.36 -4.85 -22.15
CA ARG A 150 -33.76 -4.91 -21.72
C ARG A 150 -33.99 -5.83 -20.50
N ALA A 151 -33.50 -5.46 -19.33
CA ALA A 151 -33.82 -6.14 -18.07
C ALA A 151 -35.09 -5.53 -17.45
N ARG A 152 -36.14 -6.35 -17.27
CA ARG A 152 -37.26 -6.08 -16.35
C ARG A 152 -36.72 -6.05 -14.92
N GLY A 153 -37.34 -5.27 -14.03
CA GLY A 153 -36.78 -4.81 -12.75
C GLY A 153 -36.01 -5.86 -11.95
N GLY A 154 -34.84 -5.46 -11.44
CA GLY A 154 -33.98 -6.29 -10.61
C GLY A 154 -32.76 -5.49 -10.15
N SER A 155 -32.30 -5.75 -8.93
CA SER A 155 -31.01 -5.26 -8.46
C SER A 155 -29.94 -6.16 -9.07
N MET A 156 -29.03 -5.59 -9.86
CA MET A 156 -27.96 -6.35 -10.50
C MET A 156 -26.70 -6.24 -9.62
N PRO A 157 -26.03 -7.35 -9.32
CA PRO A 157 -24.68 -7.29 -8.77
C PRO A 157 -23.81 -6.46 -9.71
N LEU A 158 -22.91 -5.69 -9.12
CA LEU A 158 -21.92 -4.96 -9.90
C LEU A 158 -21.14 -5.95 -10.80
N PRO A 159 -20.75 -5.54 -12.02
CA PRO A 159 -20.35 -6.48 -13.09
C PRO A 159 -18.98 -7.14 -12.87
N TRP A 160 -18.25 -6.76 -11.83
CA TRP A 160 -16.96 -7.37 -11.52
C TRP A 160 -17.13 -8.64 -10.67
N GLY A 161 -16.41 -9.69 -11.05
CA GLY A 161 -16.29 -10.94 -10.29
C GLY A 161 -15.39 -10.80 -9.07
N ASP A 162 -14.82 -11.92 -8.61
CA ASP A 162 -13.83 -11.91 -7.53
C ASP A 162 -12.57 -11.15 -7.96
N ILE A 163 -12.08 -10.28 -7.08
CA ILE A 163 -10.85 -9.52 -7.25
C ILE A 163 -9.78 -10.20 -6.38
N PRO A 164 -8.73 -10.80 -6.97
CA PRO A 164 -7.67 -11.40 -6.19
C PRO A 164 -6.88 -10.33 -5.45
N ALA A 165 -6.43 -10.67 -4.24
CA ALA A 165 -5.48 -9.85 -3.50
C ALA A 165 -4.15 -9.78 -4.26
N ARG A 166 -3.55 -8.61 -4.19
CA ARG A 166 -2.21 -8.27 -4.67
C ARG A 166 -1.59 -7.38 -3.60
N PRO A 167 -1.18 -7.97 -2.45
CA PRO A 167 -0.58 -7.21 -1.37
C PRO A 167 0.70 -6.55 -1.89
N PHE A 168 0.80 -5.24 -1.70
CA PHE A 168 2.01 -4.47 -1.99
C PHE A 168 2.51 -3.73 -0.74
N LEU A 169 1.68 -3.65 0.31
CA LEU A 169 2.07 -3.22 1.65
C LEU A 169 2.30 -4.47 2.50
N GLY A 170 3.51 -4.61 3.04
CA GLY A 170 3.89 -5.71 3.91
C GLY A 170 5.39 -5.64 4.20
N ILE A 171 5.83 -6.43 5.18
CA ILE A 171 7.24 -6.54 5.57
C ILE A 171 7.63 -7.99 5.34
N GLY A 172 8.62 -8.22 4.47
CA GLY A 172 9.22 -9.51 4.23
C GLY A 172 10.54 -9.68 4.94
N LYS A 173 11.18 -10.84 4.74
CA LYS A 173 12.50 -11.14 5.30
C LYS A 173 13.59 -10.13 4.92
N PRO A 174 13.66 -9.64 3.66
CA PRO A 174 14.65 -8.62 3.31
C PRO A 174 14.46 -7.32 4.10
N GLU A 175 13.21 -6.83 4.19
CA GLU A 175 12.89 -5.61 4.91
C GLU A 175 13.12 -5.77 6.42
N GLU A 176 12.79 -6.93 7.00
CA GLU A 176 13.09 -7.24 8.41
C GLU A 176 14.58 -7.10 8.72
N ALA A 177 15.46 -7.61 7.85
CA ALA A 177 16.90 -7.50 8.02
C ALA A 177 17.39 -6.04 7.88
N GLU A 178 16.85 -5.28 6.93
CA GLU A 178 17.18 -3.86 6.73
C GLU A 178 16.71 -2.98 7.91
N ILE A 179 15.53 -3.29 8.46
CA ILE A 179 14.99 -2.65 9.68
C ILE A 179 15.90 -2.94 10.86
N GLU A 180 16.26 -4.22 11.07
CA GLU A 180 17.14 -4.63 12.17
C GLU A 180 18.51 -3.94 12.07
N GLU A 181 19.10 -3.90 10.87
CA GLU A 181 20.39 -3.25 10.66
C GLU A 181 20.29 -1.74 10.89
N SER A 182 19.20 -1.09 10.48
CA SER A 182 18.99 0.34 10.74
C SER A 182 18.88 0.64 12.23
N VAL A 183 18.19 -0.21 13.00
CA VAL A 183 18.12 -0.08 14.46
C VAL A 183 19.48 -0.30 15.10
N ARG A 184 20.20 -1.36 14.71
CA ARG A 184 21.54 -1.66 15.24
C ARG A 184 22.53 -0.53 14.96
N ARG A 185 22.51 0.02 13.75
CA ARG A 185 23.31 1.17 13.33
C ARG A 185 23.00 2.41 14.17
N ALA A 186 21.73 2.70 14.40
CA ALA A 186 21.31 3.84 15.24
C ALA A 186 21.78 3.71 16.69
N VAL A 187 21.58 2.53 17.29
CA VAL A 187 22.04 2.25 18.67
C VAL A 187 23.55 2.32 18.78
N ARG A 188 24.28 1.73 17.82
CA ARG A 188 25.74 1.77 17.79
C ARG A 188 26.24 3.21 17.69
N SER A 189 25.71 3.99 16.75
CA SER A 189 26.07 5.40 16.58
C SER A 189 25.81 6.23 17.85
N ALA A 190 24.71 5.95 18.57
CA ALA A 190 24.43 6.59 19.84
C ALA A 190 25.46 6.21 20.92
N LEU A 191 25.88 4.95 21.01
CA LEU A 191 26.85 4.50 22.01
C LEU A 191 28.27 4.99 21.71
N GLU A 192 28.73 4.85 20.47
CA GLU A 192 30.10 5.16 20.06
C GLU A 192 30.31 6.67 19.87
N GLY A 193 29.24 7.40 19.54
CA GLY A 193 29.32 8.82 19.20
C GLY A 193 30.00 9.00 17.84
N ALA A 194 29.19 8.83 16.78
CA ALA A 194 29.49 9.05 15.35
C ALA A 194 30.96 8.98 14.90
#